data_AF-A0A959EE26-F1
#
_entry.id   AF-A0A959EE26-F1
#
_cell.length_a   1.000
_cell.length_b   1.000
_cell.length_c   1.000
_cell.angle_alpha   90.00
_cell.angle_beta   90.00
_cell.angle_gamma   90.00
#
_symmetry.space_group_name_H-M   'P 1'
#
loop_
_entity.id
_entity.type
_entity.pdbx_description
1 polymer ?
#
loop_
_entity_poly.entity_id
_entity_poly.type
_entity_poly.pdbx_seq_one_letter_code
_entity_poly.pdbx_strand_id
1 'polypeptide(L)' 'MKYIHILFALLYLPFFASGQDVVTGTLNFDGLVRNYRLYIPPANTTGEALPLVFNFHGYSSNANQQ' A
#
# COMPACT_ATOMS: atom_id res chain seq x y z
N MET A 1 -1.25 -40.07 -6.18
CA MET A 1 -0.66 -39.21 -5.12
C MET A 1 0.62 -38.47 -5.53
N LYS A 2 1.30 -38.83 -6.64
CA LYS A 2 2.58 -38.23 -7.06
C LYS A 2 2.60 -36.70 -7.22
N TYR A 3 1.48 -36.06 -7.57
CA TYR A 3 1.41 -34.62 -7.82
C TYR A 3 0.71 -33.81 -6.71
N ILE A 4 0.26 -34.46 -5.62
CA ILE A 4 -0.48 -33.79 -4.54
C ILE A 4 0.40 -32.71 -3.86
N HIS A 5 1.70 -32.97 -3.72
CA HIS A 5 2.64 -32.03 -3.11
C HIS A 5 2.86 -30.77 -3.96
N ILE A 6 2.78 -30.90 -5.30
CA ILE A 6 2.89 -29.77 -6.23
C ILE A 6 1.67 -28.86 -6.07
N LEU A 7 0.48 -29.44 -5.93
CA LEU A 7 -0.75 -28.68 -5.69
C LEU A 7 -0.68 -27.89 -4.38
N PHE A 8 -0.18 -28.49 -3.30
CA PHE A 8 0.03 -27.76 -2.03
C PHE A 8 1.05 -26.64 -2.18
N ALA A 9 2.16 -26.85 -2.89
CA ALA A 9 3.16 -25.81 -3.14
C ALA A 9 2.56 -24.63 -3.95
N LEU A 10 1.73 -24.90 -4.95
CA LEU A 10 1.05 -23.88 -5.76
C LEU A 10 0.09 -23.01 -4.94
N LEU A 11 -0.53 -23.57 -3.89
CA LEU A 11 -1.45 -22.85 -3.01
C LEU A 11 -0.75 -21.75 -2.18
N TYR A 12 0.56 -21.88 -1.94
CA TYR A 12 1.33 -20.91 -1.14
C TYR A 12 1.94 -19.77 -1.96
N LEU A 13 1.96 -19.83 -3.30
CA LEU A 13 2.48 -18.74 -4.15
C LEU A 13 1.87 -17.35 -3.90
N PRO A 14 0.55 -17.16 -3.69
CA PRO A 14 -0.01 -15.83 -3.51
C PRO A 14 0.40 -15.14 -2.20
N PHE A 15 0.95 -15.87 -1.22
CA PHE A 15 1.45 -15.28 0.03
C PHE A 15 2.71 -14.42 -0.17
N PHE A 16 3.40 -14.57 -1.30
CA PHE A 16 4.59 -13.78 -1.65
C PHE A 16 4.27 -12.59 -2.56
N ALA A 17 3.01 -12.42 -2.96
CA ALA A 17 2.61 -11.25 -3.73
C ALA A 17 2.42 -10.06 -2.79
N SER A 18 3.36 -9.12 -2.80
CA SER A 18 3.15 -7.80 -2.20
C SER A 18 2.30 -6.96 -3.17
N GLY A 19 1.05 -6.69 -2.80
CA GLY A 19 0.18 -5.77 -3.54
C GLY A 19 0.40 -4.33 -3.09
N GLN A 20 0.58 -3.43 -4.06
CA GLN A 20 0.63 -1.96 -3.95
C GLN A 20 1.86 -1.40 -3.23
N ASP A 21 2.65 -0.61 -3.96
CA ASP A 21 3.69 0.24 -3.37
C ASP A 21 3.01 1.40 -2.65
N VAL A 22 2.82 1.24 -1.34
CA VAL A 22 2.38 2.33 -0.48
C VAL A 22 3.61 2.96 0.14
N VAL A 23 3.91 4.19 -0.26
CA VAL A 23 4.98 4.96 0.37
C VAL A 23 4.46 5.43 1.73
N THR A 24 5.21 5.16 2.79
CA THR A 24 4.93 5.69 4.13
C THR A 24 5.92 6.78 4.47
N GLY A 25 5.49 7.79 5.20
CA GLY A 25 6.36 8.90 5.54
C GLY A 25 5.83 9.76 6.67
N THR A 26 6.63 10.76 7.03
CA THR A 26 6.29 11.78 8.00
C THR A 26 6.36 13.17 7.36
N LEU A 27 5.51 14.07 7.84
CA LEU A 27 5.56 15.49 7.50
C LEU A 27 5.50 16.31 8.79
N ASN A 28 6.32 17.36 8.86
CA ASN A 28 6.20 18.36 9.91
C ASN A 28 5.21 19.42 9.43
N PHE A 29 4.10 19.57 10.14
CA PHE A 29 3.10 20.59 9.84
C PHE A 29 2.54 21.15 11.14
N ASP A 30 2.60 22.48 11.26
CA ASP A 30 2.12 23.21 12.44
C ASP A 30 2.76 22.71 13.76
N GLY A 31 4.08 22.51 13.74
CA GLY A 31 4.84 22.02 14.89
C GLY A 31 4.61 20.56 15.27
N LEU A 32 3.79 19.82 14.50
CA LEU A 32 3.47 18.42 14.74
C LEU A 32 4.03 17.51 13.64
N VAL A 33 4.55 16.35 14.05
CA VAL A 33 4.90 15.25 13.14
C VAL A 33 3.63 14.49 12.80
N ARG A 34 3.28 14.41 11.51
CA ARG A 34 2.12 13.65 11.01
C ARG A 34 2.62 12.50 10.15
N ASN A 35 2.03 11.32 10.33
CA ASN A 35 2.29 10.17 9.48
C ASN A 35 1.34 10.19 8.27
N TYR A 36 1.82 9.78 7.11
CA TYR A 36 0.99 9.60 5.92
C TYR A 36 1.32 8.30 5.18
N ARG A 37 0.37 7.88 4.34
CA ARG A 37 0.52 6.83 3.34
C ARG A 37 0.14 7.41 1.98
N LEU A 38 0.95 7.15 0.98
CA LEU A 38 0.73 7.59 -0.39
C LEU A 38 0.59 6.36 -1.29
N TYR A 39 -0.59 6.23 -1.89
CA TYR A 39 -0.84 5.28 -2.96
C TYR A 39 -0.49 5.92 -4.31
N ILE A 40 0.39 5.27 -5.07
CA ILE A 40 0.71 5.67 -6.44
C ILE A 40 0.07 4.64 -7.39
N PRO A 41 -0.88 5.04 -8.25
CA PRO A 41 -1.49 4.12 -9.19
C PRO A 41 -0.45 3.49 -10.15
N PRO A 42 -0.61 2.22 -10.55
CA PRO A 42 0.31 1.52 -11.45
C PRO A 42 0.52 2.20 -12.81
N ALA A 43 -0.40 3.06 -13.24
CA ALA A 43 -0.34 3.78 -14.50
C ALA A 43 0.68 4.95 -14.52
N ASN A 44 1.33 5.28 -13.40
CA ASN A 44 2.30 6.36 -13.35
C ASN A 44 3.70 5.94 -13.85
N THR A 45 3.79 5.43 -15.08
CA THR A 45 5.08 5.08 -15.70
C THR A 45 5.67 6.24 -16.52
N THR A 46 4.91 7.31 -16.74
CA THR A 46 5.25 8.37 -17.70
C THR A 46 5.78 9.66 -17.07
N GLY A 47 5.81 9.79 -15.75
CA GLY A 47 6.29 11.00 -15.06
C GLY A 47 5.34 12.21 -15.16
N GLU A 48 4.13 11.99 -15.67
CA GLU A 48 3.10 13.02 -15.77
C GLU A 48 2.50 13.35 -14.39
N ALA A 49 2.09 14.61 -14.21
CA ALA A 49 1.44 15.02 -12.98
C ALA A 49 0.06 14.35 -12.86
N LEU A 50 -0.21 13.74 -11.70
CA LEU A 50 -1.49 13.14 -11.38
C LEU A 50 -2.29 14.02 -10.41
N PRO A 51 -3.63 13.97 -10.45
CA PRO A 51 -4.45 14.62 -9.43
C PRO A 51 -4.15 14.03 -8.05
N LEU A 52 -3.94 14.91 -7.07
CA LEU A 52 -3.74 14.52 -5.67
C LEU A 52 -5.09 14.48 -4.96
N VAL A 53 -5.42 13.34 -4.35
CA VAL A 53 -6.61 13.17 -3.51
C VAL A 53 -6.16 12.99 -2.07
N PHE A 54 -6.66 13.84 -1.18
CA PHE A 54 -6.46 13.68 0.26
C PHE A 54 -7.56 12.80 0.83
N ASN A 55 -7.15 11.69 1.46
CA ASN A 55 -8.04 10.84 2.24
C ASN A 55 -7.64 10.93 3.71
N PHE A 56 -8.53 11.50 4.53
CA PHE A 56 -8.29 11.67 5.96
C PHE A 56 -9.08 10.63 6.74
N HIS A 57 -8.41 10.03 7.74
CA HIS A 57 -9.04 9.05 8.60
C HIS A 57 -10.03 9.69 9.59
N GLY A 58 -11.00 8.88 10.01
CA GLY A 58 -11.96 9.26 11.04
C GLY A 58 -11.33 9.39 12.42
N TYR A 59 -12.13 9.86 13.38
CA TYR A 59 -11.75 9.93 14.79
C TYR A 59 -11.26 8.56 15.30
N SER A 60 -10.27 8.58 16.18
CA SER A 60 -9.54 7.41 16.75
C SER A 60 -8.83 6.45 15.78
N SER A 61 -8.86 6.71 14.47
CA SER A 61 -8.11 5.93 13.47
C SER A 61 -6.72 6.51 13.19
N ASN A 62 -5.94 5.84 12.33
CA ASN A 62 -4.67 6.34 11.83
C ASN A 62 -4.48 6.00 10.34
N ALA A 63 -3.38 6.47 9.75
CA ALA A 63 -3.09 6.28 8.32
C ALA A 63 -3.09 4.81 7.88
N ASN A 64 -2.74 3.84 8.73
CA ASN A 64 -2.74 2.42 8.35
C ASN A 64 -4.13 1.76 8.36
N GLN A 65 -5.13 2.41 8.94
CA GLN A 65 -6.49 1.87 9.08
C GLN A 65 -7.44 2.32 7.96
N GLN A 66 -6.92 3.07 6.97
CA GLN A 66 -7.65 3.52 5.78
C GLN A 66 -6.75 3.54 4.53
#